data_AF-A0A553AAR9-F1
#
_entry.id   AF-A0A553AAR9-F1
#
_cell.length_a   1.000
_cell.length_b   1.000
_cell.length_c   1.000
_cell.angle_alpha   90.00
_cell.angle_beta   90.00
_cell.angle_gamma   90.00
#
_symmetry.space_group_name_H-M   'P 1'
#
loop_
_entity.id
_entity.type
_entity.pdbx_description
1 polymer ?
#
loop_
_entity_poly.entity_id
_entity_poly.type
_entity_poly.pdbx_seq_one_letter_code
_entity_poly.pdbx_strand_id
1 'polypeptide(L)'
;MSSATAEARAVVGDIVVDAACVYQYRTATWATLYEQNANGWQCISNEWKATDHRSVDMSRECRRNYGASAYADYLDFNNPYSWRCFIDSANF
;
A
#
# COMPACT_ATOMS: atom_id res chain seq x y z
N MET A 1 6.90 -32.65 -19.84
CA MET A 1 6.03 -31.46 -19.98
C MET A 1 6.22 -30.64 -18.72
N SER A 2 7.03 -29.58 -18.77
CA SER A 2 7.23 -28.71 -17.60
C SER A 2 6.03 -27.77 -17.48
N SER A 3 5.14 -28.05 -16.53
CA SER A 3 4.11 -27.10 -16.14
C SER A 3 4.78 -25.91 -15.48
N ALA A 4 4.69 -24.73 -16.10
CA ALA A 4 4.91 -23.47 -15.40
C ALA A 4 3.84 -23.37 -14.31
N THR A 5 4.21 -23.57 -13.06
CA THR A 5 3.36 -23.27 -11.91
C THR A 5 3.10 -21.77 -11.93
N ALA A 6 1.84 -21.37 -12.13
CA ALA A 6 1.41 -20.01 -11.85
C ALA A 6 1.85 -19.68 -10.41
N GLU A 7 2.68 -18.65 -10.24
CA GLU A 7 3.07 -18.18 -8.91
C GLU A 7 1.79 -17.75 -8.19
N ALA A 8 1.34 -18.56 -7.24
CA ALA A 8 0.15 -18.23 -6.48
C ALA A 8 0.52 -17.06 -5.56
N ARG A 9 -0.13 -15.93 -5.74
CA ARG A 9 0.04 -14.79 -4.87
C ARG A 9 -0.79 -14.99 -3.61
N ALA A 10 -0.17 -14.89 -2.43
CA ALA A 10 -0.86 -15.03 -1.15
C ALA A 10 -1.12 -13.66 -0.51
N VAL A 11 -2.35 -13.39 -0.07
CA VAL A 11 -2.67 -12.22 0.76
C VAL A 11 -2.09 -12.43 2.15
N VAL A 12 -1.26 -11.49 2.61
CA VAL A 12 -0.63 -11.56 3.94
C VAL A 12 -1.22 -10.57 4.95
N GLY A 13 -1.94 -9.56 4.48
CA GLY A 13 -2.73 -8.70 5.34
C GLY A 13 -3.12 -7.37 4.71
N ASP A 14 -3.70 -6.50 5.53
CA ASP A 14 -4.19 -5.19 5.13
C ASP A 14 -3.09 -4.11 5.16
N ILE A 15 -3.38 -2.96 4.55
CA ILE A 15 -2.55 -1.76 4.60
C ILE A 15 -3.22 -0.70 5.46
N VAL A 16 -2.53 -0.27 6.52
CA VAL A 16 -2.95 0.88 7.32
C VAL A 16 -2.32 2.14 6.70
N VAL A 17 -3.08 2.83 5.85
CA VAL A 17 -2.59 3.97 5.05
C VAL A 17 -2.07 5.12 5.93
N ASP A 18 -2.70 5.38 7.07
CA ASP A 18 -2.20 6.38 8.04
C ASP A 18 -0.80 6.04 8.56
N ALA A 19 -0.57 4.77 8.90
CA ALA A 19 0.73 4.30 9.37
C ALA A 19 1.79 4.39 8.26
N ALA A 20 1.39 4.18 7.01
CA ALA A 20 2.25 4.38 5.84
C ALA A 20 2.67 5.84 5.72
N CYS A 21 1.74 6.79 5.85
CA CYS A 21 2.05 8.22 5.79
C CYS A 21 3.07 8.64 6.86
N VAL A 22 2.80 8.30 8.13
CA VAL A 22 3.67 8.66 9.25
C VAL A 22 5.08 8.09 9.06
N TYR A 23 5.17 6.82 8.64
CA TYR A 23 6.46 6.16 8.44
C TYR A 23 7.26 6.72 7.26
N GLN A 24 6.60 7.02 6.15
CA GLN A 24 7.28 7.44 4.92
C GLN A 24 7.83 8.85 5.02
N TYR A 25 7.08 9.75 5.67
CA TYR A 25 7.40 11.17 5.70
C TYR A 25 8.00 11.65 7.03
N ARG A 26 7.97 10.81 8.08
CA ARG A 26 8.61 11.07 9.40
C ARG A 26 8.19 12.40 10.04
N THR A 27 6.97 12.85 9.75
CA THR A 27 6.32 14.02 10.34
C THR A 27 4.89 13.65 10.73
N ALA A 28 4.19 14.55 11.43
CA ALA A 28 2.77 14.41 11.72
C ALA A 28 1.96 14.49 10.42
N THR A 29 1.75 13.33 9.79
CA THR A 29 0.94 13.15 8.59
C THR A 29 -0.22 12.21 8.85
N TRP A 30 -1.29 12.33 8.09
CA TRP A 30 -2.39 11.36 8.06
C TRP A 30 -2.86 11.13 6.62
N ALA A 31 -3.59 10.05 6.41
CA ALA A 31 -4.16 9.68 5.13
C ALA A 31 -5.47 10.44 4.88
N THR A 32 -5.67 10.87 3.64
CA THR A 32 -6.92 11.46 3.18
C THR A 32 -7.22 10.92 1.79
N LEU A 33 -8.49 10.62 1.55
CA LEU A 33 -8.97 10.10 0.27
C LEU A 33 -9.49 11.24 -0.60
N TYR A 34 -8.81 11.53 -1.70
CA TYR A 34 -9.19 12.60 -2.64
C TYR A 34 -10.00 12.07 -3.83
N GLU A 35 -9.71 10.85 -4.28
CA GLU A 35 -10.49 10.17 -5.31
C GLU A 35 -11.12 8.91 -4.73
N GLN A 36 -12.37 8.60 -5.12
CA GLN A 36 -13.07 7.42 -4.63
C GLN A 36 -12.63 6.16 -5.39
N ASN A 37 -11.32 5.88 -5.41
CA ASN A 37 -10.70 4.73 -6.06
C ASN A 37 -9.38 4.34 -5.35
N ALA A 38 -8.79 3.21 -5.72
CA ALA A 38 -7.55 2.70 -5.12
C ALA A 38 -6.40 3.72 -5.11
N ASN A 39 -6.29 4.58 -6.12
CA ASN A 39 -5.19 5.55 -6.22
C ASN A 39 -5.49 6.89 -5.51
N GLY A 40 -6.67 7.06 -4.92
CA GLY A 40 -7.09 8.32 -4.33
C GLY A 40 -6.45 8.67 -2.98
N TRP A 41 -5.70 7.75 -2.38
CA TRP A 41 -5.05 7.97 -1.09
C TRP A 41 -3.88 8.94 -1.21
N GLN A 42 -3.88 9.97 -0.38
CA GLN A 42 -2.78 10.91 -0.25
C GLN A 42 -2.46 11.16 1.21
N CYS A 43 -1.19 11.43 1.50
CA CYS A 43 -0.73 11.92 2.79
C CYS A 43 -0.82 13.43 2.82
N ILE A 44 -1.32 13.98 3.92
CA ILE A 44 -1.33 15.41 4.20
C ILE A 44 -0.74 15.69 5.58
N SER A 45 -0.31 16.93 5.80
CA SER A 45 0.29 17.39 7.06
C SER A 45 -0.05 18.84 7.34
N ASN A 46 -0.13 19.21 8.62
CA ASN A 46 -0.20 20.61 9.04
C ASN A 46 1.14 21.36 8.87
N GLU A 47 2.24 20.65 8.65
CA GLU A 47 3.55 21.25 8.41
C GLU A 47 3.79 21.57 6.93
N TRP A 48 2.93 21.09 6.04
CA TRP A 48 3.02 21.33 4.60
C TRP A 48 2.04 22.42 4.18
N LYS A 49 2.20 22.93 2.96
CA LYS A 49 1.18 23.81 2.38
C LYS A 49 -0.10 23.00 2.21
N ALA A 50 -1.27 23.63 2.36
CA ALA A 50 -2.57 22.98 2.21
C ALA A 50 -2.80 22.32 0.83
N THR A 51 -1.98 22.63 -0.17
CA THR A 51 -2.00 22.05 -1.52
C THR A 51 -0.88 21.03 -1.76
N ASP A 52 0.05 20.85 -0.81
CA ASP A 52 1.11 19.85 -0.88
C ASP A 52 0.55 18.55 -0.28
N HIS A 53 -0.04 17.75 -1.16
CA HIS A 53 -0.42 16.38 -0.84
C HIS A 53 0.56 15.43 -1.51
N ARG A 54 0.91 14.36 -0.81
CA ARG A 54 1.93 13.42 -1.29
C ARG A 54 1.35 12.04 -1.47
N SER A 55 1.88 11.30 -2.43
CA SER A 55 1.44 9.92 -2.69
C SER A 55 1.79 8.99 -1.53
N VAL A 56 1.05 7.89 -1.42
CA VAL A 56 1.35 6.81 -0.47
C VAL A 56 2.03 5.67 -1.21
N ASP A 57 3.26 5.32 -0.82
CA ASP A 57 3.89 4.09 -1.30
C ASP A 57 3.34 2.88 -0.53
N MET A 58 2.24 2.33 -1.00
CA MET A 58 1.58 1.16 -0.40
C MET A 58 2.53 -0.04 -0.31
N SER A 59 3.37 -0.25 -1.33
CA SER A 59 4.29 -1.39 -1.37
C SER A 59 5.42 -1.26 -0.34
N ARG A 60 5.90 -0.03 -0.07
CA ARG A 60 6.87 0.21 1.00
C ARG A 60 6.29 -0.10 2.38
N GLU A 61 5.00 0.15 2.59
CA GLU A 61 4.33 -0.25 3.83
C GLU A 61 4.22 -1.78 3.96
N CYS A 62 3.88 -2.48 2.87
CA CYS A 62 3.90 -3.94 2.86
C CYS A 62 5.28 -4.50 3.18
N ARG A 63 6.34 -3.96 2.57
CA ARG A 63 7.72 -4.38 2.86
C ARG A 63 8.12 -4.14 4.31
N ARG A 64 7.63 -3.04 4.91
CA ARG A 64 7.86 -2.73 6.33
C ARG A 64 7.26 -3.78 7.25
N ASN A 65 6.04 -4.23 6.96
CA ASN A 65 5.27 -5.10 7.86
C ASN A 65 5.50 -6.60 7.61
N TYR A 66 5.75 -7.00 6.37
CA TYR A 66 5.79 -8.42 5.98
C TYR A 66 7.12 -8.86 5.33
N GLY A 67 8.10 -7.96 5.20
CA GLY A 67 9.44 -8.28 4.69
C GLY A 67 9.67 -7.91 3.23
N ALA A 68 10.92 -8.05 2.76
CA ALA A 68 11.39 -7.44 1.51
C ALA A 68 10.66 -7.93 0.24
N SER A 69 10.15 -9.16 0.24
CA SER A 69 9.39 -9.74 -0.88
C SER A 69 7.92 -9.32 -0.91
N ALA A 70 7.43 -8.62 0.11
CA ALA A 70 6.04 -8.19 0.14
C ALA A 70 5.79 -6.99 -0.77
N TYR A 71 4.62 -6.95 -1.38
CA TYR A 71 4.19 -5.88 -2.27
C TYR A 71 2.70 -5.61 -2.13
N ALA A 72 2.28 -4.40 -2.51
CA ALA A 72 0.90 -3.97 -2.42
C ALA A 72 0.18 -4.12 -3.76
N ASP A 73 -1.10 -4.44 -3.71
CA ASP A 73 -2.03 -4.29 -4.84
C ASP A 73 -3.47 -4.18 -4.33
N TYR A 74 -4.38 -3.74 -5.19
CA TYR A 74 -5.79 -3.58 -4.87
C TYR A 74 -6.62 -4.73 -5.45
N LEU A 75 -7.59 -5.22 -4.69
CA LEU A 75 -8.54 -6.24 -5.17
C LEU A 75 -9.63 -5.66 -6.08
N ASP A 76 -9.92 -4.37 -5.93
CA ASP A 76 -10.93 -3.64 -6.70
C ASP A 76 -10.53 -2.18 -6.82
N PHE A 77 -10.27 -1.73 -8.05
CA PHE A 77 -9.88 -0.35 -8.32
C PHE A 77 -10.93 0.67 -7.86
N ASN A 78 -12.22 0.34 -7.93
CA ASN A 78 -13.30 1.24 -7.54
C ASN A 78 -13.53 1.27 -6.02
N ASN A 79 -12.81 0.45 -5.27
CA ASN A 79 -12.86 0.42 -3.82
C ASN A 79 -11.51 0.87 -3.23
N PRO A 80 -11.41 2.10 -2.68
CA PRO A 80 -10.16 2.61 -2.11
C PRO A 80 -9.63 1.76 -0.94
N TYR A 81 -10.48 0.96 -0.29
CA TYR A 81 -10.11 0.12 0.85
C TYR A 81 -9.69 -1.31 0.46
N SER A 82 -9.59 -1.60 -0.84
CA SER A 82 -9.28 -2.94 -1.35
C SER A 82 -7.78 -3.24 -1.42
N TRP A 83 -6.92 -2.31 -1.02
CA TRP A 83 -5.48 -2.51 -0.92
C TRP A 83 -5.12 -3.62 0.06
N ARG A 84 -4.29 -4.55 -0.39
CA ARG A 84 -3.77 -5.65 0.40
C ARG A 84 -2.28 -5.81 0.16
N CYS A 85 -1.60 -6.35 1.15
CA CYS A 85 -0.24 -6.84 1.03
C CYS A 85 -0.25 -8.28 0.59
N PHE A 86 0.70 -8.62 -0.26
CA PHE A 86 0.87 -9.95 -0.78
C PHE A 86 2.33 -10.35 -0.84
N ILE A 87 2.56 -11.65 -0.94
CA ILE A 87 3.85 -12.27 -1.21
C ILE A 87 3.67 -13.33 -2.30
N ASP A 88 4.75 -13.62 -3.03
CA ASP A 88 4.76 -14.73 -3.98
C ASP A 88 5.02 -16.02 -3.19
N SER A 89 4.06 -16.95 -3.23
CA SER A 89 4.13 -18.19 -2.43
C SER A 89 5.12 -19.23 -2.99
N ALA A 90 5.82 -18.93 -4.08
CA ALA A 90 6.84 -19.79 -4.67
C ALA A 90 8.21 -19.75 -3.94
N ASN A 91 8.34 -18.97 -2.86
CA ASN A 91 9.61 -18.73 -2.14
C ASN A 91 9.67 -19.30 -0.71
N PHE A 92 8.89 -20.34 -0.38
CA PHE A 92 8.98 -21.07 0.91
C PHE A 92 9.42 -22.52 0.74
#